data_AF-A0A258KP23-F1
#
_entry.id   AF-A0A258KP23-F1
#
_cell.length_a   1.000
_cell.length_b   1.000
_cell.length_c   1.000
_cell.angle_alpha   90.00
_cell.angle_beta   90.00
_cell.angle_gamma   90.00
#
_symmetry.space_group_name_H-M   'P 1'
#
loop_
_entity.id
_entity.type
_entity.pdbx_description
1 polymer ?
#
loop_
_entity_poly.entity_id
_entity_poly.type
_entity_poly.pdbx_seq_one_letter_code
_entity_poly.pdbx_strand_id
1 'polypeptide(L)'
;FSAAGRVGLLARDLVGAPGENIAMRRNAAGAVQPDQIMNQWRTSPGHRANLVARGFTHVGYGVLRQGPRVIAVGAYAEVSARLARPAPLRVRSADEIAAALSRATPAIGQFSVSEPGGDVLTTTYAQGRLQPVLRPGAWQLRPHLLSGERRYQVAWGPVFFLD
;
A
#
# COMPACT_ATOMS: atom_id res chain seq x y z
N PHE A 1 5.96 -5.08 8.96
CA PHE A 1 5.29 -4.61 7.73
C PHE A 1 5.67 -3.16 7.47
N SER A 2 6.07 -2.83 6.24
CA SER A 2 6.25 -1.44 5.78
C SER A 2 4.90 -0.75 5.57
N ALA A 3 4.91 0.55 5.26
CA ALA A 3 3.71 1.29 4.87
C ALA A 3 2.96 0.59 3.72
N ALA A 4 3.70 0.11 2.72
CA ALA A 4 3.16 -0.64 1.59
C ALA A 4 2.44 -1.93 2.01
N GLY A 5 3.02 -2.69 2.94
CA GLY A 5 2.37 -3.90 3.45
C GLY A 5 1.06 -3.58 4.17
N ARG A 6 1.03 -2.52 5.00
CA ARG A 6 -0.19 -2.11 5.71
C ARG A 6 -1.28 -1.61 4.77
N VAL A 7 -0.95 -0.68 3.86
CA VAL A 7 -1.92 -0.18 2.86
C VAL A 7 -2.41 -1.33 1.98
N GLY A 8 -1.51 -2.21 1.52
CA GLY A 8 -1.89 -3.36 0.71
C GLY A 8 -2.75 -4.41 1.42
N LEU A 9 -2.70 -4.50 2.75
CA LEU A 9 -3.60 -5.37 3.52
C LEU A 9 -4.98 -4.74 3.72
N LEU A 10 -5.05 -3.42 3.94
CA LEU A 10 -6.28 -2.71 4.32
C LEU A 10 -7.05 -2.15 3.12
N ALA A 11 -6.38 -1.46 2.20
CA ALA A 11 -6.96 -0.84 1.01
C ALA A 11 -6.85 -1.79 -0.20
N ARG A 12 -7.62 -2.88 -0.16
CA ARG A 12 -7.48 -4.02 -1.09
C ARG A 12 -7.90 -3.73 -2.53
N ASP A 13 -8.47 -2.57 -2.82
CA ASP A 13 -8.84 -2.13 -4.18
C ASP A 13 -7.88 -1.07 -4.74
N LEU A 14 -6.87 -0.65 -3.97
CA LEU A 14 -5.99 0.46 -4.30
C LEU A 14 -4.66 -0.02 -4.90
N VAL A 15 -4.25 0.63 -5.97
CA VAL A 15 -2.90 0.53 -6.55
C VAL A 15 -2.27 1.93 -6.58
N GLY A 16 -1.04 2.04 -6.07
CA GLY A 16 -0.30 3.30 -6.09
C GLY A 16 0.85 3.33 -5.08
N ALA A 17 1.27 4.52 -4.69
CA ALA A 17 2.38 4.72 -3.76
C ALA A 17 1.87 4.96 -2.32
N PRO A 18 2.33 4.20 -1.32
CA PRO A 18 1.98 4.39 0.08
C PRO A 18 2.92 5.39 0.77
N GLY A 19 2.41 6.07 1.79
CA GLY A 19 3.19 6.88 2.73
C GLY A 19 2.76 6.63 4.16
N GLU A 20 3.60 6.99 5.13
CA GLU A 20 3.25 6.82 6.54
C GLU A 20 3.89 7.85 7.45
N ASN A 21 3.11 8.33 8.41
CA ASN A 21 3.60 9.01 9.59
C ASN A 21 3.28 8.18 10.83
N ILE A 22 4.27 7.99 11.71
CA ILE A 22 4.06 7.38 13.03
C ILE A 22 4.56 8.38 14.07
N ALA A 23 3.72 8.69 15.05
CA ALA A 23 4.13 9.45 16.22
C ALA A 23 3.72 8.73 17.49
N MET A 24 4.52 8.95 18.52
CA MET A 24 4.24 8.50 19.86
C MET A 24 4.45 9.66 20.80
N ARG A 25 3.49 9.84 21.71
CA ARG A 25 3.58 10.88 22.73
C ARG A 25 3.06 10.37 24.06
N ARG A 26 3.68 10.87 25.12
CA ARG A 26 3.26 10.68 26.51
C ARG A 26 3.39 12.03 27.20
N ASN A 27 2.35 12.45 27.91
CA ASN A 27 2.43 13.65 28.75
C ASN A 27 2.86 13.26 30.17
N ALA A 28 3.65 14.14 30.81
CA ALA A 28 4.02 13.97 32.22
C ALA A 28 2.79 14.11 33.14
N ALA A 29 1.86 14.99 32.79
CA ALA A 29 0.55 15.15 33.40
C ALA A 29 -0.51 15.46 32.33
N GLY A 30 -1.75 15.00 32.55
CA GLY A 30 -2.88 15.22 31.66
C GLY A 30 -2.91 14.34 30.41
N ALA A 31 -4.00 14.43 29.65
CA ALA A 31 -4.19 13.65 28.43
C ALA A 31 -3.37 14.22 27.26
N VAL A 32 -2.83 13.33 26.41
CA VAL A 32 -2.32 13.72 25.09
C VAL A 32 -3.47 14.20 24.23
N GLN A 33 -3.30 15.41 23.68
CA GLN A 33 -4.25 16.07 22.79
C GLN A 33 -3.88 15.84 21.31
N PRO A 34 -4.86 15.78 20.40
CA PRO A 34 -4.62 15.50 18.98
C PRO A 34 -3.69 16.52 18.30
N ASP A 35 -3.80 17.79 18.64
CA ASP A 35 -2.95 18.89 18.12
C ASP A 35 -1.47 18.67 18.45
N GLN A 36 -1.16 18.06 19.58
CA GLN A 36 0.22 17.76 19.98
C GLN A 36 0.87 16.73 19.05
N ILE A 37 0.10 15.72 18.61
CA ILE A 37 0.53 14.74 17.61
C ILE A 37 0.63 15.39 16.23
N MET A 38 -0.38 16.16 15.83
CA MET A 38 -0.39 16.83 14.52
C MET A 38 0.77 17.83 14.40
N ASN A 39 1.08 18.57 15.46
CA ASN A 39 2.22 19.48 15.50
C ASN A 39 3.55 18.71 15.39
N GLN A 40 3.68 17.56 16.06
CA GLN A 40 4.87 16.70 15.91
C GLN A 40 5.09 16.23 14.46
N TRP A 41 4.01 15.91 13.73
CA TRP A 41 4.13 15.61 12.30
C TRP A 41 4.43 16.87 11.46
N ARG A 42 3.82 18.01 11.76
CA ARG A 42 4.02 19.27 11.00
C ARG A 42 5.44 19.83 11.13
N THR A 43 6.09 19.65 12.27
CA THR A 43 7.43 20.20 12.53
C THR A 43 8.57 19.26 12.13
N SER A 44 8.27 17.99 11.88
CA SER A 44 9.24 17.04 11.32
C SER A 44 9.22 17.12 9.78
N PRO A 45 10.34 17.42 9.10
CA PRO A 45 10.36 17.56 7.64
C PRO A 45 9.82 16.33 6.89
N GLY A 46 10.21 15.12 7.31
CA GLY A 46 9.75 13.87 6.68
C GLY A 46 8.25 13.63 6.87
N HIS A 47 7.73 13.83 8.09
CA HIS A 47 6.30 13.69 8.33
C HIS A 47 5.48 14.78 7.64
N ARG A 48 6.00 16.01 7.61
CA ARG A 48 5.37 17.14 6.92
C ARG A 48 5.29 16.88 5.42
N ALA A 49 6.32 16.28 4.82
CA ALA A 49 6.32 15.94 3.40
C ALA A 49 5.10 15.10 3.03
N ASN A 50 4.75 14.08 3.83
CA ASN A 50 3.54 13.29 3.62
C ASN A 50 2.25 14.10 3.80
N LEU A 51 2.18 14.98 4.81
CA LEU A 51 0.99 15.81 5.09
C LEU A 51 0.65 16.78 3.94
N VAL A 52 1.66 17.23 3.19
CA VAL A 52 1.49 18.25 2.14
C VAL A 52 1.71 17.69 0.73
N ALA A 53 1.97 16.39 0.60
CA ALA A 53 2.18 15.73 -0.67
C ALA A 53 0.88 15.75 -1.49
N ARG A 54 0.86 16.52 -2.59
CA ARG A 54 -0.31 16.62 -3.48
C ARG A 54 -0.73 15.28 -4.08
N GLY A 55 0.23 14.36 -4.26
CA GLY A 55 -0.04 13.01 -4.77
C GLY A 55 -0.79 12.12 -3.79
N PHE A 56 -0.69 12.37 -2.48
CA PHE A 56 -1.44 11.64 -1.48
C PHE A 56 -2.86 12.20 -1.38
N THR A 57 -3.77 11.53 -2.07
CA THR A 57 -5.19 11.92 -2.16
C THR A 57 -6.06 11.21 -1.13
N HIS A 58 -5.53 10.16 -0.48
CA HIS A 58 -6.24 9.39 0.52
C HIS A 58 -5.39 9.25 1.78
N VAL A 59 -6.05 9.29 2.94
CA VAL A 59 -5.42 9.07 4.24
C VAL A 59 -6.36 8.34 5.18
N GLY A 60 -5.81 7.43 5.97
CA GLY A 60 -6.46 6.83 7.13
C GLY A 60 -5.64 7.07 8.38
N TYR A 61 -6.31 7.40 9.49
CA TYR A 61 -5.66 7.58 10.78
C TYR A 61 -6.06 6.46 11.76
N GLY A 62 -5.08 5.95 12.48
CA GLY A 62 -5.28 5.00 13.58
C GLY A 62 -4.61 5.51 14.84
N VAL A 63 -5.28 5.38 15.97
CA VAL A 63 -4.75 5.80 17.27
C VAL A 63 -4.91 4.69 18.30
N LEU A 64 -3.84 4.41 19.02
CA LEU A 64 -3.82 3.49 20.15
C LEU A 64 -3.46 4.27 21.42
N ARG A 65 -4.32 4.20 22.43
CA ARG A 65 -4.06 4.74 23.77
C ARG A 65 -3.74 3.60 24.73
N GLN A 66 -2.60 3.70 25.40
CA GLN A 66 -2.14 2.77 26.44
C GLN A 66 -1.77 3.58 27.69
N GLY A 67 -2.73 3.74 28.60
CA GLY A 67 -2.58 4.64 29.76
C GLY A 67 -2.25 6.08 29.32
N PRO A 68 -1.14 6.68 29.81
CA PRO A 68 -0.75 8.05 29.44
C PRO A 68 -0.08 8.15 28.05
N ARG A 69 0.19 7.03 27.40
CA ARG A 69 0.84 6.95 26.09
C ARG A 69 -0.21 6.91 24.98
N VAL A 70 0.03 7.68 23.93
CA VAL A 70 -0.73 7.64 22.68
C VAL A 70 0.24 7.36 21.54
N ILE A 71 -0.12 6.40 20.69
CA ILE A 71 0.54 6.10 19.42
C ILE A 71 -0.45 6.45 18.31
N ALA A 72 -0.04 7.25 17.34
CA ALA A 72 -0.85 7.62 16.20
C ALA A 72 -0.13 7.24 14.90
N VAL A 73 -0.88 6.74 13.95
CA VAL A 73 -0.41 6.38 12.60
C VAL A 73 -1.30 7.10 11.60
N GLY A 74 -0.69 7.77 10.63
CA GLY A 74 -1.35 8.21 9.40
C GLY A 74 -0.83 7.38 8.24
N ALA A 75 -1.69 6.60 7.60
CA ALA A 75 -1.37 5.86 6.38
C ALA A 75 -1.91 6.64 5.19
N TYR A 76 -1.02 7.03 4.28
CA TYR A 76 -1.33 7.84 3.10
C TYR A 76 -1.23 6.99 1.85
N ALA A 77 -1.98 7.36 0.82
CA ALA A 77 -1.89 6.71 -0.48
C ALA A 77 -2.04 7.71 -1.63
N GLU A 78 -1.11 7.60 -2.58
CA GLU A 78 -1.33 7.99 -3.96
C GLU A 78 -2.16 6.89 -4.62
N VAL A 79 -3.14 7.28 -5.44
CA VAL A 79 -3.98 6.36 -6.19
C VAL A 79 -3.66 6.51 -7.67
N SER A 80 -2.94 5.53 -8.21
CA SER A 80 -2.57 5.50 -9.62
C SER A 80 -3.51 4.58 -10.43
N ALA A 81 -4.13 3.59 -9.78
CA ALA A 81 -5.23 2.81 -10.32
C ALA A 81 -6.15 2.26 -9.21
N ARG A 82 -7.38 1.91 -9.58
CA ARG A 82 -8.33 1.21 -8.70
C ARG A 82 -8.80 -0.10 -9.33
N LEU A 83 -8.86 -1.16 -8.54
CA LEU A 83 -9.51 -2.40 -8.93
C LEU A 83 -11.03 -2.21 -8.90
N ALA A 84 -11.76 -2.87 -9.80
CA ALA A 84 -13.23 -2.80 -9.84
C ALA A 84 -13.90 -3.35 -8.56
N ARG A 85 -13.21 -4.22 -7.83
CA ARG A 85 -13.60 -4.81 -6.54
C ARG A 85 -12.34 -5.05 -5.71
N PRO A 86 -12.44 -5.15 -4.37
CA PRO A 86 -11.30 -5.55 -3.53
C PRO A 86 -10.63 -6.82 -4.06
N ALA A 87 -9.29 -6.81 -4.13
CA ALA A 87 -8.53 -7.98 -4.53
C ALA A 87 -8.82 -9.15 -3.58
N PRO A 88 -8.97 -10.39 -4.08
CA PRO A 88 -9.14 -11.56 -3.23
C PRO A 88 -7.96 -11.70 -2.27
N LEU A 89 -8.24 -11.98 -0.99
CA LEU A 89 -7.19 -12.20 0.02
C LEU A 89 -6.48 -13.53 -0.17
N ARG A 90 -7.22 -14.56 -0.59
CA ARG A 90 -6.69 -15.87 -0.93
C ARG A 90 -7.02 -16.17 -2.39
N VAL A 91 -6.05 -16.70 -3.10
CA VAL A 91 -6.18 -17.10 -4.52
C VAL A 91 -5.57 -18.48 -4.70
N ARG A 92 -6.09 -19.22 -5.68
CA ARG A 92 -5.55 -20.53 -6.08
C ARG A 92 -4.48 -20.42 -7.16
N SER A 93 -4.45 -19.29 -7.87
CA SER A 93 -3.46 -19.03 -8.91
C SER A 93 -3.27 -17.54 -9.14
N ALA A 94 -2.17 -17.20 -9.81
CA ALA A 94 -1.90 -15.84 -10.27
C ALA A 94 -2.94 -15.33 -11.30
N ASP A 95 -3.68 -16.22 -11.97
CA ASP A 95 -4.73 -15.83 -12.92
C ASP A 95 -5.90 -15.09 -12.26
N GLU A 96 -6.23 -15.43 -11.01
CA GLU A 96 -7.28 -14.71 -10.28
C GLU A 96 -6.88 -13.24 -10.06
N ILE A 97 -5.59 -12.99 -9.79
CA ILE A 97 -5.03 -11.63 -9.67
C ILE A 97 -4.96 -10.93 -11.03
N ALA A 98 -4.51 -11.64 -12.07
CA ALA A 98 -4.49 -11.11 -13.43
C ALA A 98 -5.89 -10.66 -13.89
N ALA A 99 -6.94 -11.45 -13.58
CA ALA A 99 -8.33 -11.12 -13.88
C ALA A 99 -8.85 -9.92 -13.07
N ALA A 100 -8.36 -9.71 -11.84
CA ALA A 100 -8.69 -8.51 -11.06
C ALA A 100 -8.05 -7.25 -11.67
N LEU A 101 -6.79 -7.35 -12.09
CA LEU A 101 -6.02 -6.26 -12.69
C LEU A 101 -6.50 -5.86 -14.09
N SER A 102 -6.95 -6.82 -14.91
CA SER A 102 -7.49 -6.52 -16.25
C SER A 102 -8.77 -5.68 -16.20
N ARG A 103 -9.48 -5.68 -15.07
CA ARG A 103 -10.66 -4.85 -14.79
C ARG A 103 -10.35 -3.60 -13.97
N ALA A 104 -9.09 -3.32 -13.69
CA ALA A 104 -8.71 -2.09 -13.01
C ALA A 104 -8.96 -0.86 -13.90
N THR A 105 -9.03 0.32 -13.28
CA THR A 105 -9.06 1.60 -13.99
C THR A 105 -7.85 2.44 -13.58
N PRO A 106 -6.91 2.72 -14.50
CA PRO A 106 -6.79 2.11 -15.84
C PRO A 106 -6.52 0.59 -15.77
N ALA A 107 -6.76 -0.11 -16.88
CA ALA A 107 -6.53 -1.56 -16.95
C ALA A 107 -5.04 -1.89 -16.88
N ILE A 108 -4.70 -2.98 -16.19
CA ILE A 108 -3.32 -3.39 -15.94
C ILE A 108 -3.11 -4.80 -16.51
N GLY A 109 -2.32 -4.90 -17.58
CA GLY A 109 -2.04 -6.17 -18.27
C GLY A 109 -0.78 -6.91 -17.80
N GLN A 110 0.01 -6.29 -16.91
CA GLN A 110 1.27 -6.84 -16.43
C GLN A 110 1.49 -6.49 -14.95
N PHE A 111 2.03 -7.44 -14.18
CA PHE A 111 2.39 -7.22 -12.79
C PHE A 111 3.57 -8.10 -12.39
N SER A 112 4.25 -7.71 -11.32
CA SER A 112 5.15 -8.58 -10.58
C SER A 112 4.60 -8.86 -9.19
N VAL A 113 5.27 -9.74 -8.46
CA VAL A 113 5.04 -9.95 -7.03
C VAL A 113 6.35 -9.77 -6.26
N SER A 114 6.25 -9.42 -4.98
CA SER A 114 7.35 -9.43 -4.02
C SER A 114 6.88 -9.97 -2.67
N GLU A 115 7.80 -10.26 -1.76
CA GLU A 115 7.46 -10.47 -0.35
C GLU A 115 6.70 -9.25 0.21
N PRO A 116 5.77 -9.41 1.17
CA PRO A 116 5.02 -8.29 1.75
C PRO A 116 5.92 -7.18 2.33
N GLY A 117 5.88 -6.02 1.66
CA GLY A 117 6.68 -4.85 1.99
C GLY A 117 8.13 -4.90 1.50
N GLY A 118 8.53 -5.92 0.75
CA GLY A 118 9.84 -6.04 0.14
C GLY A 118 9.91 -5.35 -1.23
N ASP A 119 11.09 -4.79 -1.53
CA ASP A 119 11.35 -4.07 -2.79
C ASP A 119 11.81 -4.98 -3.93
N VAL A 120 12.31 -6.17 -3.61
CA VAL A 120 12.82 -7.13 -4.61
C VAL A 120 11.65 -7.84 -5.28
N LEU A 121 11.56 -7.72 -6.60
CA LEU A 121 10.57 -8.43 -7.41
C LEU A 121 10.97 -9.90 -7.56
N THR A 122 10.04 -10.79 -7.30
CA THR A 122 10.26 -12.25 -7.34
C THR A 122 9.91 -12.83 -8.70
N THR A 123 8.75 -12.48 -9.25
CA THR A 123 8.24 -13.06 -10.51
C THR A 123 7.35 -12.06 -11.23
N THR A 124 7.36 -12.08 -12.56
CA THR A 124 6.59 -11.19 -13.43
C THR A 124 5.62 -11.98 -14.29
N TYR A 125 4.39 -11.48 -14.35
CA TYR A 125 3.25 -12.03 -15.08
C TYR A 125 2.79 -11.02 -16.11
N ALA A 126 2.60 -11.46 -17.34
CA ALA A 126 2.10 -10.64 -18.45
C ALA A 126 1.01 -11.40 -19.19
N GLN A 127 -0.02 -10.68 -19.61
CA GLN A 127 -1.13 -11.25 -20.38
C GLN A 127 -0.61 -11.95 -21.65
N GLY A 128 -1.15 -13.15 -21.91
CA GLY A 128 -0.81 -13.94 -23.10
C GLY A 128 0.53 -14.68 -23.05
N ARG A 129 1.18 -14.76 -21.88
CA ARG A 129 2.41 -15.54 -21.68
C ARG A 129 2.21 -16.72 -20.73
N LEU A 130 2.99 -17.78 -20.92
CA LEU A 130 3.12 -18.86 -19.95
C LEU A 130 3.58 -18.28 -18.61
N GLN A 131 2.81 -18.58 -17.56
CA GLN A 131 3.01 -18.00 -16.25
C GLN A 131 3.94 -18.88 -15.41
N PRO A 132 4.97 -18.33 -14.75
CA PRO A 132 5.79 -19.10 -13.84
C PRO A 132 4.97 -19.55 -12.63
N VAL A 133 5.22 -20.76 -12.14
CA VAL A 133 4.58 -21.27 -10.92
C VAL A 133 5.14 -20.51 -9.71
N LEU A 134 4.28 -19.75 -9.04
CA LEU A 134 4.60 -19.11 -7.77
C LEU A 134 4.44 -20.13 -6.65
N ARG A 135 5.33 -20.08 -5.65
CA ARG A 135 5.21 -20.95 -4.47
C ARG A 135 4.05 -20.48 -3.58
N PRO A 136 3.34 -21.39 -2.91
CA PRO A 136 2.37 -21.02 -1.88
C PRO A 136 2.98 -20.09 -0.84
N GLY A 137 2.22 -19.10 -0.38
CA GLY A 137 2.72 -18.08 0.54
C GLY A 137 2.02 -16.73 0.42
N ALA A 138 2.51 -15.77 1.20
CA ALA A 138 2.04 -14.38 1.16
C ALA A 138 2.83 -13.59 0.12
N TRP A 139 2.12 -12.85 -0.74
CA TRP A 139 2.72 -12.09 -1.82
C TRP A 139 2.11 -10.70 -1.87
N GLN A 140 2.94 -9.70 -2.12
CA GLN A 140 2.49 -8.35 -2.42
C GLN A 140 2.47 -8.13 -3.93
N LEU A 141 1.32 -7.66 -4.41
CA LEU A 141 1.15 -7.29 -5.80
C LEU A 141 1.97 -6.04 -6.15
N ARG A 142 2.68 -6.09 -7.27
CA ARG A 142 3.47 -5.00 -7.84
C ARG A 142 3.00 -4.70 -9.27
N PRO A 143 1.90 -3.96 -9.46
CA PRO A 143 1.31 -3.69 -10.78
C PRO A 143 2.23 -2.83 -11.66
N HIS A 144 2.27 -3.10 -12.97
CA HIS A 144 3.06 -2.33 -13.93
C HIS A 144 2.13 -1.35 -14.64
N LEU A 145 2.22 -0.08 -14.28
CA LEU A 145 1.42 1.01 -14.84
C LEU A 145 2.12 1.59 -16.06
N LEU A 146 1.39 1.75 -17.16
CA LEU A 146 1.93 2.36 -18.37
C LEU A 146 2.20 3.86 -18.13
N SER A 147 3.44 4.30 -18.32
CA SER A 147 3.88 5.69 -18.10
C SER A 147 4.39 6.37 -19.38
N GLY A 148 4.19 5.75 -20.55
CA GLY A 148 4.63 6.24 -21.86
C GLY A 148 4.68 5.11 -22.89
N GLU A 149 5.24 5.36 -24.08
CA GLU A 149 5.42 4.29 -25.08
C GLU A 149 6.37 3.20 -24.54
N ARG A 150 5.78 2.06 -24.19
CA ARG A 150 6.45 0.85 -23.68
C ARG A 150 7.27 1.04 -22.38
N ARG A 151 7.01 2.09 -21.61
CA ARG A 151 7.61 2.29 -20.28
C ARG A 151 6.59 2.01 -19.18
N TYR A 152 7.02 1.23 -18.19
CA TYR A 152 6.19 0.89 -17.04
C TYR A 152 6.77 1.47 -15.76
N GLN A 153 5.90 2.01 -14.91
CA GLN A 153 6.18 2.31 -13.51
C GLN A 153 5.61 1.17 -12.65
N VAL A 154 6.41 0.66 -11.71
CA VAL A 154 5.97 -0.41 -10.81
C VAL A 154 5.36 0.19 -9.55
N ALA A 155 4.04 0.06 -9.40
CA ALA A 155 3.30 0.52 -8.24
C ALA A 155 3.27 -0.52 -7.11
N TRP A 156 2.75 -0.12 -5.95
CA TRP A 156 2.35 -1.05 -4.90
C TRP A 156 0.87 -1.39 -5.05
N GLY A 157 0.53 -2.64 -4.75
CA GLY A 157 -0.84 -3.12 -4.71
C GLY A 157 -1.12 -3.98 -3.48
N PRO A 158 -2.30 -4.62 -3.47
CA PRO A 158 -2.75 -5.45 -2.36
C PRO A 158 -1.85 -6.65 -2.07
N VAL A 159 -1.86 -7.09 -0.81
CA VAL A 159 -1.25 -8.36 -0.39
C VAL A 159 -2.27 -9.49 -0.57
N PHE A 160 -1.85 -10.64 -1.09
CA PHE A 160 -2.67 -11.84 -1.23
C PHE A 160 -1.91 -13.08 -0.75
N PHE A 161 -2.62 -14.16 -0.51
CA PHE A 161 -2.10 -15.46 -0.13
C PHE A 161 -2.39 -16.44 -1.27
N LEU A 162 -1.35 -17.10 -1.75
CA LEU A 162 -1.46 -18.21 -2.68
C LEU A 162 -1.48 -19.50 -1.87
N ASP A 163 -2.55 -20.28 -2.02
CA ASP A 163 -2.71 -21.60 -1.39
C ASP A 163 -1.95 -22.70 -2.18
#